data_AF-A0A537TQT1-F1
#
_entry.id   AF-A0A537TQT1-F1
#
_cell.length_a   1.000
_cell.length_b   1.000
_cell.length_c   1.000
_cell.angle_alpha   90.00
_cell.angle_beta   90.00
_cell.angle_gamma   90.00
#
_symmetry.space_group_name_H-M   'P 1'
#
loop_
_entity.id
_entity.type
_entity.pdbx_description
1 polymer ?
#
loop_
_entity_poly.entity_id
_entity_poly.type
_entity_poly.pdbx_seq_one_letter_code
_entity_poly.pdbx_strand_id
1 'polypeptide(L)'
;HIGHIGILGVEKNGEEYYQVTIGSRADERAELGTILGPAVPYDEIADVVEDLALAYLDLRASADELFIDAVKRVGVEPFKERVYAAR
;
A
#
# COMPACT_ATOMS: atom_id res chain seq x y z
N HIS A 1 4.87 11.53 -11.31
CA HIS A 1 4.21 11.00 -10.11
C HIS A 1 4.56 9.53 -10.03
N ILE A 2 5.50 9.14 -9.16
CA ILE A 2 6.01 7.77 -9.07
C ILE A 2 5.09 7.01 -8.10
N GLY A 3 4.51 5.91 -8.56
CA GLY A 3 3.50 5.13 -7.84
C GLY A 3 4.11 4.34 -6.69
N HIS A 4 3.99 4.84 -5.47
CA HIS A 4 4.40 4.12 -4.25
C HIS A 4 3.33 3.12 -3.77
N ILE A 5 2.09 3.33 -4.20
CA ILE A 5 0.93 2.46 -3.98
C ILE A 5 0.43 2.06 -5.36
N GLY A 6 0.46 0.76 -5.66
CA GLY A 6 -0.12 0.18 -6.86
C GLY A 6 -1.49 -0.41 -6.56
N ILE A 7 -2.42 -0.25 -7.50
CA ILE A 7 -3.75 -0.85 -7.44
C ILE A 7 -3.92 -1.66 -8.72
N LEU A 8 -4.15 -2.96 -8.57
CA LEU A 8 -4.36 -3.89 -9.67
C LEU A 8 -5.78 -4.45 -9.59
N GLY A 9 -6.60 -4.20 -10.61
CA GLY A 9 -7.92 -4.81 -10.72
C GLY A 9 -7.80 -6.32 -10.98
N VAL A 10 -8.59 -7.10 -10.25
CA VAL A 10 -8.74 -8.55 -10.39
C VAL A 10 -10.23 -8.89 -10.43
N GLU A 11 -10.63 -9.69 -11.41
CA GLU A 11 -12.02 -10.17 -11.50
C GLU A 11 -12.19 -11.43 -10.66
N LYS A 12 -13.21 -11.46 -9.81
CA LYS A 12 -13.57 -12.64 -9.02
C LYS A 12 -15.08 -12.83 -9.07
N ASN A 13 -15.53 -13.95 -9.65
CA ASN A 13 -16.95 -14.31 -9.75
C ASN A 13 -17.84 -13.21 -10.39
N GLY A 14 -17.30 -12.44 -11.34
CA GLY A 14 -18.01 -11.34 -11.99
C GLY A 14 -18.06 -10.03 -11.19
N GLU A 15 -17.38 -9.98 -10.04
CA GLU A 15 -17.21 -8.78 -9.22
C GLU A 15 -15.78 -8.24 -9.36
N GLU A 16 -15.66 -6.91 -9.28
CA GLU A 16 -14.38 -6.21 -9.30
C GLU A 16 -13.75 -6.19 -7.91
N TYR A 17 -12.59 -6.83 -7.80
CA TYR A 17 -11.72 -6.76 -6.63
C TYR A 17 -10.41 -6.09 -7.02
N TYR A 18 -9.68 -5.65 -6.01
CA TYR A 18 -8.51 -4.82 -6.20
C TYR A 18 -7.40 -5.29 -5.26
N GLN A 19 -6.24 -5.59 -5.84
CA GLN A 19 -5.05 -5.93 -5.10
C GLN A 19 -4.17 -4.69 -4.93
N VAL A 20 -3.77 -4.43 -3.69
CA VAL A 20 -2.93 -3.29 -3.34
C VAL A 20 -1.48 -3.74 -3.17
N THR A 21 -0.57 -3.01 -3.80
CA THR A 21 0.87 -3.17 -3.65
C THR A 21 1.50 -1.90 -3.10
N ILE A 22 2.56 -2.02 -2.30
CA ILE A 22 3.35 -0.88 -1.83
C ILE A 22 4.84 -1.11 -2.00
N GLY A 23 5.61 -0.04 -2.04
CA GLY A 23 7.08 -0.12 -2.10
C GLY A 23 7.63 -0.17 -3.53
N SER A 24 6.79 0.00 -4.55
CA SER A 24 7.27 0.10 -5.93
C SER A 24 8.00 1.43 -6.18
N ARG A 25 9.06 1.36 -6.98
CA ARG A 25 9.71 2.52 -7.59
C ARG A 25 9.78 2.34 -9.09
N ALA A 26 9.57 3.42 -9.83
CA ALA A 26 9.70 3.47 -11.29
C ALA A 26 10.87 4.37 -11.74
N ASP A 27 11.76 4.74 -10.81
CA ASP A 27 12.99 5.49 -11.09
C ASP A 27 14.15 4.54 -11.46
N GLU A 28 15.38 5.06 -11.49
CA GLU A 28 16.61 4.30 -11.79
C GLU A 28 16.83 3.06 -10.89
N ARG A 29 16.08 2.94 -9.78
CA ARG A 29 16.06 1.79 -8.88
C ARG A 29 14.68 1.12 -8.91
N ALA A 30 14.26 0.72 -10.11
CA ALA A 30 13.01 0.02 -10.31
C ALA A 30 12.90 -1.20 -9.38
N GLU A 31 11.94 -1.15 -8.46
CA GLU A 31 11.64 -2.20 -7.49
C GLU A 31 10.18 -2.61 -7.67
N LEU A 32 9.93 -3.92 -7.72
CA LEU A 32 8.58 -4.47 -7.73
C LEU A 32 7.91 -4.18 -6.39
N GLY A 33 6.71 -3.62 -6.44
CA GLY A 33 5.89 -3.43 -5.25
C GLY A 33 5.53 -4.77 -4.61
N THR A 34 5.42 -4.79 -3.29
CA THR A 34 4.99 -5.97 -2.54
C THR A 34 3.48 -5.98 -2.41
N ILE A 35 2.86 -7.11 -2.72
CA ILE A 35 1.43 -7.35 -2.46
C ILE A 35 1.19 -7.26 -0.96
N LEU A 36 0.31 -6.35 -0.56
CA LEU A 36 0.03 -6.09 0.85
C LEU A 36 -0.81 -7.21 1.47
N GLY A 37 -1.73 -7.81 0.71
CA GLY A 37 -2.59 -8.89 1.19
C GLY A 37 -3.67 -9.31 0.19
N PRO A 38 -4.79 -9.90 0.69
CA PRO A 38 -5.93 -10.27 -0.13
C PRO A 38 -6.47 -9.11 -0.97
N ALA A 39 -7.12 -9.43 -2.10
CA ALA A 39 -7.82 -8.42 -2.86
C ALA A 39 -9.07 -7.96 -2.10
N VAL A 40 -9.35 -6.66 -2.11
CA VAL A 40 -10.51 -6.04 -1.46
C VAL A 40 -11.53 -5.60 -2.50
N PRO A 41 -12.83 -5.51 -2.15
CA PRO A 41 -13.83 -4.96 -3.06
C PRO A 41 -13.58 -3.47 -3.36
N TYR A 42 -14.18 -2.96 -4.43
CA TYR A 42 -14.01 -1.57 -4.89
C TYR A 42 -14.28 -0.53 -3.80
N ASP A 43 -15.34 -0.74 -3.02
CA ASP A 43 -15.81 0.19 -1.98
C ASP A 43 -14.83 0.30 -0.79
N GLU A 44 -13.99 -0.71 -0.56
CA GLU A 44 -12.98 -0.69 0.50
C GLU A 44 -11.66 -0.01 0.08
N ILE A 45 -11.45 0.29 -1.21
CA ILE A 45 -10.16 0.81 -1.68
C ILE A 45 -9.81 2.16 -1.08
N ALA A 46 -10.81 3.03 -0.88
CA ALA A 46 -10.60 4.33 -0.23
C ALA A 46 -10.08 4.14 1.20
N ASP A 47 -10.70 3.24 1.97
CA ASP A 47 -10.32 2.95 3.34
C ASP A 47 -8.91 2.33 3.41
N VAL A 48 -8.54 1.46 2.46
CA VAL A 48 -7.18 0.89 2.41
C VAL A 48 -6.14 1.99 2.22
N VAL A 49 -6.41 2.95 1.33
CA VAL A 49 -5.48 4.05 1.06
C VAL A 49 -5.37 4.99 2.27
N GLU A 50 -6.47 5.25 2.97
CA GLU A 50 -6.47 6.01 4.22
C GLU A 50 -5.64 5.30 5.30
N ASP A 51 -5.86 4.01 5.52
CA ASP A 51 -5.08 3.22 6.47
C ASP A 51 -3.58 3.24 6.15
N LEU A 52 -3.20 3.13 4.87
CA LEU A 52 -1.81 3.25 4.45
C LEU A 52 -1.22 4.63 4.74
N ALA A 53 -1.99 5.70 4.51
CA ALA A 53 -1.56 7.06 4.80
C ALA A 53 -1.38 7.28 6.31
N LEU A 54 -2.32 6.80 7.13
CA LEU A 54 -2.24 6.89 8.58
C LEU A 54 -1.08 6.06 9.13
N ALA A 55 -0.87 4.84 8.63
CA ALA A 55 0.29 4.01 8.98
C ALA A 55 1.60 4.76 8.70
N TYR A 56 1.71 5.39 7.53
CA TYR A 56 2.89 6.18 7.18
C TYR A 56 3.11 7.37 8.13
N LEU A 57 2.05 8.11 8.46
CA LEU A 57 2.17 9.26 9.36
C LEU A 57 2.63 8.84 10.76
N ASP A 58 2.21 7.67 11.23
CA ASP A 58 2.59 7.13 12.54
C ASP A 58 4.00 6.51 12.54
N LEU A 59 4.42 5.92 11.42
CA LEU A 59 5.70 5.21 11.31
C LEU A 59 6.86 6.09 10.85
N ARG A 60 6.59 7.24 10.23
CA ARG A 60 7.66 8.10 9.69
C ARG A 60 8.54 8.67 10.80
N ALA A 61 9.85 8.67 10.57
CA ALA A 61 10.85 9.16 11.51
C ALA A 61 10.90 10.69 11.59
N SER A 62 10.44 11.38 10.54
CA SER A 62 10.35 12.84 10.49
C SER A 62 9.26 13.29 9.51
N ALA A 63 8.94 14.58 9.53
CA ALA A 63 7.99 15.16 8.58
C ALA A 63 8.50 15.14 7.12
N ASP A 64 9.82 15.07 6.94
CA ASP A 64 10.50 15.10 5.64
C ASP A 64 10.76 13.71 5.05
N GLU A 65 10.61 12.64 5.84
CA GLU A 65 10.75 11.27 5.34
C GLU A 65 9.59 10.94 4.40
N LEU A 66 9.88 10.49 3.17
CA LEU A 66 8.87 10.12 2.20
C LEU A 66 8.26 8.75 2.52
N PHE A 67 7.03 8.52 2.05
CA PHE A 67 6.33 7.23 2.20
C PHE A 67 7.19 6.03 1.81
N ILE A 68 7.84 6.09 0.64
CA ILE A 68 8.66 5.00 0.13
C ILE A 68 9.89 4.73 1.01
N ASP A 69 10.48 5.77 1.60
CA ASP A 69 11.65 5.63 2.45
C ASP A 69 11.24 5.04 3.81
N ALA A 70 10.07 5.44 4.33
CA ALA A 70 9.47 4.82 5.51
C ALA A 70 9.19 3.31 5.28
N VAL A 71 8.56 2.94 4.16
CA VAL A 71 8.32 1.54 3.78
C VAL A 71 9.63 0.74 3.68
N LYS A 72 10.69 1.33 3.12
CA LYS A 72 12.02 0.69 3.03
C LYS A 72 12.66 0.47 4.39
N ARG A 73 12.50 1.42 5.31
CA ARG A 73 13.09 1.37 6.66
C ARG A 73 12.38 0.40 7.58
N VAL A 74 11.04 0.42 7.60
CA VAL A 74 10.24 -0.38 8.55
C VAL A 74 9.74 -1.70 7.95
N GLY A 75 9.84 -1.86 6.63
CA GLY A 75 9.21 -2.97 5.91
C GLY A 75 7.71 -2.76 5.69
N VAL A 76 7.10 -3.71 4.97
CA VAL A 76 5.68 -3.65 4.61
C VAL A 76 4.74 -4.18 5.70
N GLU A 77 5.23 -5.01 6.62
CA GLU A 77 4.39 -5.71 7.60
C GLU A 77 3.58 -4.74 8.49
N PRO A 78 4.15 -3.65 9.03
CA PRO A 78 3.38 -2.70 9.84
C PRO A 78 2.22 -2.03 9.07
N PHE A 79 2.39 -1.82 7.77
CA PHE A 79 1.34 -1.27 6.89
C PHE A 79 0.23 -2.29 6.66
N LYS A 80 0.62 -3.54 6.40
CA LYS A 80 -0.30 -4.66 6.21
C LYS A 80 -1.12 -4.92 7.46
N GLU A 81 -0.49 -4.95 8.62
CA GLU A 81 -1.17 -5.14 9.90
C GLU A 81 -2.24 -4.08 10.11
N ARG A 82 -1.94 -2.80 9.87
CA ARG A 82 -2.93 -1.74 10.02
C ARG A 82 -4.11 -1.90 9.06
N VAL A 83 -3.84 -2.16 7.78
CA VAL A 83 -4.88 -2.34 6.77
C VAL A 83 -5.77 -3.55 7.13
N TYR A 84 -5.20 -4.71 7.42
CA TYR A 84 -6.04 -5.91 7.62
C TYR A 84 -6.51 -6.14 9.06
N ALA A 85 -6.09 -5.34 10.04
CA ALA A 85 -6.62 -5.41 11.40
C ALA A 85 -8.06 -4.85 11.53
N ALA A 86 -8.45 -3.95 10.62
CA ALA A 86 -9.76 -3.28 10.64
C ALA A 86 -10.84 -4.00 9.81
N ARG A 87 -10.52 -5.16 9.22
CA ARG A 87 -11.33 -5.85 8.21
C ARG A 87 -11.72 -7.26 8.66
#